data_AF-A0A9P6CKR9-F1
#
_entry.id   AF-A0A9P6CKR9-F1
#
_cell.length_a   1.000
_cell.length_b   1.000
_cell.length_c   1.000
_cell.angle_alpha   90.00
_cell.angle_beta   90.00
_cell.angle_gamma   90.00
#
_symmetry.space_group_name_H-M   'P 1'
#
loop_
_entity.id
_entity.type
_entity.pdbx_description
1 polymer ?
#
loop_
_entity_poly.entity_id
_entity_poly.type
_entity_poly.pdbx_seq_one_letter_code
_entity_poly.pdbx_strand_id
1 'polypeptide(L)'
;SCAYDAVFTILFNIWSEDISKFSTIFNDLNPGLLGTLSDAFIHHINGKYTLEGVREYMRHKFFRKNPTHFPLGQDTSVHSILNELLSSVNVVTSSFRFCGNGHPVDQCPSTNNNCQLIPFPEHPNTMLQTYINDFIVASAAECPVCCIQLRRRFIFLSAPQILALDITQITSPLSSVLDISVGGYRFTYHMRGIIYHGDNHFTARFITSSGQLWFHDGMST
;
A
#
# COMPACT_ATOMS: atom_id res chain seq x y z
N SER A 1 -11.05 -14.88 -4.45
CA SER A 1 -9.69 -15.32 -4.04
C SER A 1 -8.56 -14.57 -4.74
N CYS A 2 -8.74 -14.19 -6.01
CA CYS A 2 -7.74 -13.50 -6.83
C CYS A 2 -7.08 -12.27 -6.19
N ALA A 3 -7.78 -11.49 -5.35
CA ALA A 3 -7.18 -10.38 -4.60
C ALA A 3 -6.04 -10.84 -3.68
N TYR A 4 -6.21 -11.97 -2.98
CA TYR A 4 -5.17 -12.54 -2.14
C TYR A 4 -4.01 -13.07 -2.99
N ASP A 5 -4.31 -13.77 -4.08
CA ASP A 5 -3.29 -14.29 -5.00
C ASP A 5 -2.43 -13.15 -5.55
N ALA A 6 -3.06 -12.07 -6.03
CA ALA A 6 -2.37 -10.90 -6.57
C ALA A 6 -1.43 -10.25 -5.54
N VAL A 7 -1.90 -10.04 -4.31
CA VAL A 7 -1.09 -9.43 -3.24
C VAL A 7 0.02 -10.38 -2.78
N PHE A 8 -0.31 -11.64 -2.47
CA PHE A 8 0.65 -12.58 -1.91
C PHE A 8 1.72 -13.00 -2.92
N THR A 9 1.40 -13.07 -4.21
CA THR A 9 2.42 -13.32 -5.24
C THR A 9 3.44 -12.19 -5.29
N ILE A 10 3.02 -10.92 -5.27
CA ILE A 10 3.97 -9.78 -5.25
C ILE A 10 4.81 -9.81 -3.97
N LEU A 11 4.18 -9.99 -2.81
CA LEU A 11 4.88 -10.02 -1.52
C LEU A 11 5.83 -11.21 -1.40
N PHE A 12 5.45 -12.39 -1.90
CA PHE A 12 6.32 -13.56 -1.95
C PHE A 12 7.56 -13.29 -2.78
N ASN A 13 7.40 -12.68 -3.95
CA ASN A 13 8.53 -12.34 -4.81
C ASN A 13 9.47 -11.36 -4.12
N ILE A 14 8.94 -10.25 -3.56
CA ILE A 14 9.74 -9.30 -2.77
C ILE A 14 10.50 -10.02 -1.66
N TRP A 15 9.79 -10.85 -0.89
CA TRP A 15 10.35 -11.58 0.24
C TRP A 15 11.45 -12.55 -0.17
N SER A 16 11.25 -13.28 -1.28
CA SER A 16 12.17 -14.31 -1.77
C SER A 16 13.49 -13.75 -2.32
N GLU A 17 13.56 -12.45 -2.66
CA GLU A 17 14.81 -11.83 -3.12
C GLU A 17 15.90 -11.82 -2.04
N ASP A 18 15.50 -11.63 -0.78
CA ASP A 18 16.38 -11.69 0.38
C ASP A 18 15.54 -12.09 1.59
N ILE A 19 15.41 -13.42 1.77
CA ILE A 19 14.57 -14.03 2.81
C ILE A 19 14.94 -13.50 4.19
N SER A 20 16.23 -13.35 4.49
CA SER A 20 16.68 -12.89 5.81
C SER A 20 16.20 -11.45 6.06
N LYS A 21 16.52 -10.55 5.13
CA LYS A 21 16.16 -9.13 5.22
C LYS A 21 14.65 -8.92 5.26
N PHE A 22 13.91 -9.52 4.33
CA PHE A 22 12.49 -9.26 4.21
C PHE A 22 11.65 -9.97 5.27
N SER A 23 12.11 -11.09 5.84
CA SER A 23 11.45 -11.68 7.02
C SER A 23 11.51 -10.71 8.20
N THR A 24 12.66 -10.07 8.45
CA THR A 24 12.78 -9.03 9.47
C THR A 24 11.89 -7.83 9.16
N ILE A 25 11.94 -7.30 7.93
CA ILE A 25 11.09 -6.16 7.54
C ILE A 25 9.60 -6.46 7.71
N PHE A 26 9.13 -7.64 7.27
CA PHE A 26 7.73 -8.03 7.36
C PHE A 26 7.28 -8.15 8.83
N ASN A 27 8.12 -8.75 9.67
CA ASN A 27 7.85 -8.87 11.10
C ASN A 27 7.84 -7.52 11.81
N ASP A 28 8.80 -6.64 11.51
CA ASP A 28 8.90 -5.32 12.13
C ASP A 28 7.77 -4.38 11.70
N LEU A 29 7.33 -4.49 10.43
CA LEU A 29 6.21 -3.68 9.93
C LEU A 29 4.90 -4.09 10.58
N ASN A 30 4.57 -5.38 10.51
CA ASN A 30 3.33 -5.93 11.03
C ASN A 30 3.51 -7.41 11.43
N PRO A 31 3.89 -7.69 12.69
CA PRO A 31 4.20 -9.06 13.11
C PRO A 31 2.97 -9.97 13.07
N GLY A 32 1.79 -9.41 13.33
CA GLY A 32 0.54 -10.16 13.41
C GLY A 32 0.06 -10.70 12.06
N LEU A 33 0.33 -10.01 10.96
CA LEU A 33 -0.10 -10.42 9.62
C LEU A 33 1.06 -10.65 8.66
N LEU A 34 1.92 -9.66 8.42
CA LEU A 34 3.05 -9.82 7.50
C LEU A 34 4.13 -10.76 8.05
N GLY A 35 4.45 -10.67 9.34
CA GLY A 35 5.36 -11.63 9.99
C GLY A 35 4.86 -13.07 9.86
N THR A 36 3.57 -13.29 10.13
CA THR A 36 2.92 -14.60 9.91
C THR A 36 2.94 -15.05 8.44
N LEU A 37 2.72 -14.12 7.50
CA LEU A 37 2.80 -14.44 6.06
C LEU A 37 4.22 -14.89 5.68
N SER A 38 5.25 -14.22 6.21
CA SER A 38 6.65 -14.60 6.06
C SER A 38 6.91 -16.02 6.59
N ASP A 39 6.44 -16.35 7.80
CA ASP A 39 6.55 -17.70 8.36
C ASP A 39 5.86 -18.76 7.47
N ALA A 40 4.69 -18.42 6.92
CA ALA A 40 3.96 -19.28 6.02
C ALA A 40 4.71 -19.49 4.69
N PHE A 41 5.38 -18.46 4.16
CA PHE A 41 6.27 -18.60 3.01
C PHE A 41 7.46 -19.50 3.30
N ILE A 42 8.05 -19.44 4.50
CA ILE A 42 9.10 -20.38 4.94
C ILE A 42 8.58 -21.83 4.89
N HIS A 43 7.35 -22.07 5.35
CA HIS A 43 6.76 -23.41 5.25
C HIS A 43 6.51 -23.84 3.81
N HIS A 44 6.13 -22.91 2.92
CA HIS A 44 5.97 -23.19 1.50
C HIS A 44 7.29 -23.62 0.83
N ILE A 45 8.37 -22.84 0.99
CA ILE A 45 9.67 -23.17 0.37
C ILE A 45 10.27 -24.48 0.90
N ASN A 46 9.91 -24.86 2.13
CA ASN A 46 10.28 -26.14 2.74
C ASN A 46 9.36 -27.30 2.31
N GLY A 47 8.44 -27.09 1.37
CA GLY A 47 7.54 -28.11 0.83
C GLY A 47 6.43 -28.56 1.79
N LYS A 48 6.19 -27.83 2.89
CA LYS A 48 5.14 -28.20 3.86
C LYS A 48 3.74 -27.79 3.41
N TYR A 49 3.64 -26.69 2.65
CA TYR A 49 2.39 -26.17 2.11
C TYR A 49 2.57 -25.71 0.66
N THR A 50 1.49 -25.71 -0.12
CA THR A 50 1.46 -25.00 -1.41
C THR A 50 1.19 -23.51 -1.17
N LEU A 51 1.37 -22.66 -2.19
CA LEU A 51 1.01 -21.23 -2.09
C LEU A 51 -0.49 -21.04 -1.88
N GLU A 52 -1.33 -21.91 -2.46
CA GLU A 52 -2.77 -21.93 -2.20
C GLU A 52 -3.08 -22.27 -0.74
N GLY A 53 -2.29 -23.16 -0.14
CA GLY A 53 -2.35 -23.47 1.29
C GLY A 53 -2.00 -22.26 2.16
N VAL A 54 -0.93 -21.54 1.82
CA VAL A 54 -0.57 -20.26 2.49
C VAL A 54 -1.69 -19.24 2.36
N ARG A 55 -2.26 -19.10 1.16
CA ARG A 55 -3.39 -18.20 0.90
C ARG A 55 -4.59 -18.53 1.77
N GLU A 56 -4.99 -19.80 1.84
CA GLU A 56 -6.17 -20.19 2.62
C GLU A 56 -5.96 -20.01 4.12
N TYR A 57 -4.75 -20.32 4.61
CA TYR A 57 -4.35 -20.03 5.98
C TYR A 57 -4.51 -18.54 6.31
N MET A 58 -4.01 -17.66 5.43
CA MET A 58 -4.14 -16.21 5.62
C MET A 58 -5.59 -15.73 5.49
N ARG A 59 -6.38 -16.26 4.55
CA ARG A 59 -7.81 -15.94 4.41
C ARG A 59 -8.57 -16.20 5.72
N HIS A 60 -8.35 -17.36 6.34
CA HIS A 60 -8.94 -17.65 7.64
C HIS A 60 -8.46 -16.70 8.74
N LYS A 61 -7.19 -16.26 8.70
CA LYS A 61 -6.66 -15.28 9.66
C LYS A 61 -7.32 -13.91 9.50
N PHE A 62 -7.50 -13.44 8.27
CA PHE A 62 -8.25 -12.22 7.95
C PHE A 62 -9.72 -12.31 8.39
N PHE A 63 -10.39 -13.41 8.06
CA PHE A 63 -11.78 -13.65 8.46
C PHE A 63 -11.93 -13.59 9.99
N ARG A 64 -11.05 -14.25 10.75
CA ARG A 64 -11.09 -14.20 12.22
C ARG A 64 -10.90 -12.79 12.78
N LYS A 65 -10.16 -11.93 12.08
CA LYS A 65 -9.94 -10.54 12.48
C LYS A 65 -11.17 -9.67 12.19
N ASN A 66 -11.76 -9.79 11.00
CA ASN A 66 -12.94 -9.02 10.61
C ASN A 66 -13.78 -9.79 9.58
N PRO A 67 -14.76 -10.61 10.04
CA PRO A 67 -15.59 -11.43 9.15
C PRO A 67 -16.36 -10.62 8.11
N THR A 68 -16.74 -9.39 8.44
CA THR A 68 -17.52 -8.51 7.57
C THR A 68 -16.69 -7.97 6.41
N HIS A 69 -15.42 -7.62 6.64
CA HIS A 69 -14.52 -7.12 5.58
C HIS A 69 -13.80 -8.23 4.82
N PHE A 70 -13.65 -9.40 5.42
CA PHE A 70 -12.96 -10.55 4.84
C PHE A 70 -13.83 -11.82 4.85
N PRO A 71 -15.02 -11.79 4.21
CA PRO A 71 -15.91 -12.94 4.18
C PRO A 71 -15.29 -14.13 3.45
N LEU A 72 -15.55 -15.34 3.95
CA LEU A 72 -15.19 -16.59 3.26
C LEU A 72 -16.18 -16.88 2.13
N GLY A 73 -15.69 -17.40 1.01
CA GLY A 73 -16.52 -17.72 -0.16
C GLY A 73 -17.03 -16.52 -0.96
N GLN A 74 -16.65 -15.30 -0.58
CA GLN A 74 -16.98 -14.07 -1.31
C GLN A 74 -15.72 -13.33 -1.75
N ASP A 75 -15.92 -12.31 -2.58
CA ASP A 75 -14.86 -11.43 -3.03
C ASP A 75 -14.38 -10.52 -1.90
N THR A 76 -13.12 -10.10 -2.02
CA THR A 76 -12.53 -9.10 -1.12
C THR A 76 -11.73 -8.11 -1.94
N SER A 77 -11.51 -6.94 -1.37
CA SER A 77 -10.76 -5.88 -2.02
C SER A 77 -9.26 -6.00 -1.73
N VAL A 78 -8.44 -5.79 -2.76
CA VAL A 78 -6.99 -5.61 -2.62
C VAL A 78 -6.67 -4.46 -1.66
N HIS A 79 -7.48 -3.39 -1.71
CA HIS A 79 -7.37 -2.27 -0.78
C HIS A 79 -7.43 -2.75 0.67
N SER A 80 -8.45 -3.54 1.03
CA SER A 80 -8.65 -4.01 2.40
C SER A 80 -7.52 -4.92 2.87
N ILE A 81 -7.01 -5.79 1.99
CA ILE A 81 -5.90 -6.69 2.32
C ILE A 81 -4.62 -5.87 2.58
N LEU A 82 -4.28 -4.94 1.68
CA LEU A 82 -3.10 -4.09 1.83
C LEU A 82 -3.20 -3.17 3.05
N ASN A 83 -4.38 -2.61 3.32
CA ASN A 83 -4.60 -1.71 4.46
C ASN A 83 -4.29 -2.42 5.78
N GLU A 84 -4.70 -3.68 5.90
CA GLU A 84 -4.41 -4.49 7.08
C GLU A 84 -2.95 -4.95 7.14
N LEU A 85 -2.36 -5.40 6.02
CA LEU A 85 -0.97 -5.88 6.00
C LEU A 85 0.03 -4.76 6.26
N LEU A 86 -0.19 -3.59 5.66
CA LEU A 86 0.72 -2.45 5.67
C LEU A 86 0.44 -1.44 6.78
N SER A 87 -0.41 -1.81 7.75
CA SER A 87 -0.55 -1.08 9.00
C SER A 87 0.73 -1.24 9.84
N SER A 88 1.50 -0.15 9.99
CA SER A 88 2.73 -0.14 10.78
C SER A 88 2.48 0.19 12.25
N VAL A 89 3.40 -0.21 13.13
CA VAL A 89 3.47 0.30 14.50
C VAL A 89 3.97 1.75 14.57
N ASN A 90 4.71 2.19 13.55
CA ASN A 90 5.29 3.53 13.49
C ASN A 90 4.41 4.47 12.67
N VAL A 91 4.41 5.76 13.04
CA VAL A 91 3.73 6.79 12.25
C VAL A 91 4.46 6.98 10.91
N VAL A 92 3.71 6.91 9.81
CA VAL A 92 4.22 7.03 8.45
C VAL A 92 4.03 8.45 7.92
N THR A 93 2.82 8.99 8.08
CA THR A 93 2.49 10.35 7.63
C THR A 93 1.83 11.16 8.73
N SER A 94 2.00 12.47 8.67
CA SER A 94 1.14 13.45 9.34
C SER A 94 0.41 14.31 8.32
N SER A 95 -0.70 14.89 8.72
CA SER A 95 -1.47 15.79 7.87
C SER A 95 -2.13 16.90 8.66
N PHE A 96 -2.29 18.05 8.02
CA PHE A 96 -3.00 19.19 8.59
C PHE A 96 -3.71 19.96 7.47
N ARG A 97 -4.83 20.58 7.83
CA ARG A 97 -5.57 21.48 6.97
C ARG A 97 -4.99 22.88 7.05
N PHE A 98 -4.95 23.55 5.90
CA PHE A 98 -4.53 24.93 5.80
C PHE A 98 -5.48 25.73 4.90
N CYS A 99 -5.57 27.03 5.20
CA CYS A 99 -6.31 27.99 4.39
C CYS A 99 -5.35 28.69 3.42
N GLY A 100 -5.75 28.85 2.16
CA GLY A 100 -4.95 29.57 1.16
C GLY A 100 -4.64 31.02 1.52
N ASN A 101 -5.48 31.63 2.36
CA ASN A 101 -5.30 33.00 2.86
C ASN A 101 -4.51 33.07 4.19
N GLY A 102 -3.95 31.95 4.67
CA GLY A 102 -3.11 31.93 5.88
C GLY A 102 -3.85 31.99 7.22
N HIS A 103 -5.18 31.87 7.24
CA HIS A 103 -5.94 31.75 8.49
C HIS A 103 -5.58 30.45 9.22
N PRO A 104 -5.46 30.47 10.57
CA PRO A 104 -5.23 29.28 11.36
C PRO A 104 -6.45 28.34 11.29
N VAL A 105 -6.21 27.04 11.14
CA VAL A 105 -7.26 26.02 10.96
C VAL A 105 -7.05 24.87 11.93
N ASP A 106 -6.04 24.04 11.67
CA ASP A 106 -5.70 22.92 12.55
C ASP A 106 -4.66 23.35 13.57
N GLN A 107 -4.92 23.02 14.84
CA GLN A 107 -3.98 23.23 15.94
C GLN A 107 -3.10 21.99 16.21
N CYS A 108 -3.57 20.80 15.80
CA CYS A 108 -2.86 19.54 15.98
C CYS A 108 -2.94 18.71 14.68
N PRO A 109 -1.81 18.27 14.10
CA PRO A 109 -1.81 17.39 12.94
C PRO A 109 -2.43 16.01 13.22
N SER A 110 -3.14 15.45 12.25
CA SER A 110 -3.59 14.05 12.26
C SER A 110 -2.45 13.15 11.79
N THR A 111 -2.24 12.01 12.44
CA THR A 111 -1.20 11.03 12.06
C THR A 111 -1.83 9.78 11.45
N ASN A 112 -1.06 9.10 10.59
CA ASN A 112 -1.42 7.82 10.00
C ASN A 112 -0.18 6.91 9.97
N ASN A 113 -0.37 5.66 10.39
CA ASN A 113 0.65 4.62 10.48
C ASN A 113 0.61 3.61 9.32
N ASN A 114 -0.27 3.80 8.33
CA ASN A 114 -0.38 2.90 7.19
C ASN A 114 0.64 3.25 6.09
N CYS A 115 1.26 2.22 5.50
CA CYS A 115 2.16 2.36 4.36
C CYS A 115 1.44 2.23 3.00
N GLN A 116 0.12 2.14 3.01
CA GLN A 116 -0.73 2.28 1.83
C GLN A 116 -1.19 3.75 1.69
N LEU A 117 -1.01 4.31 0.50
CA LEU A 117 -1.50 5.63 0.14
C LEU A 117 -2.56 5.51 -0.96
N ILE A 118 -3.50 6.44 -0.96
CA ILE A 118 -4.51 6.57 -2.02
C ILE A 118 -4.25 7.91 -2.71
N PRO A 119 -3.46 7.95 -3.79
CA PRO A 119 -3.27 9.18 -4.55
C PRO A 119 -4.58 9.67 -5.14
N PHE A 120 -4.94 10.92 -4.86
CA PHE A 120 -6.12 11.58 -5.41
C PHE A 120 -5.73 12.96 -5.99
N PRO A 121 -5.08 12.99 -7.16
CA PRO A 121 -4.63 14.24 -7.76
C PRO A 121 -5.82 15.12 -8.17
N GLU A 122 -5.72 16.42 -7.94
CA GLU A 122 -6.76 17.39 -8.32
C GLU A 122 -6.95 17.50 -9.84
N HIS A 123 -5.90 17.22 -10.61
CA HIS A 123 -5.91 17.31 -12.06
C HIS A 123 -5.69 15.94 -12.73
N PRO A 124 -6.48 15.61 -13.76
CA PRO A 124 -6.23 14.42 -14.57
C PRO A 124 -4.84 14.52 -15.23
N ASN A 125 -4.18 13.39 -15.42
CA ASN A 125 -2.80 13.27 -15.93
C ASN A 125 -1.69 13.82 -15.03
N THR A 126 -1.96 14.19 -13.77
CA THR A 126 -0.88 14.55 -12.83
C THR A 126 0.07 13.37 -12.67
N MET A 127 1.37 13.62 -12.92
CA MET A 127 2.40 12.61 -12.67
C MET A 127 2.44 12.26 -11.19
N LEU A 128 2.54 10.97 -10.88
CA LEU A 128 2.57 10.47 -9.50
C LEU A 128 3.68 11.14 -8.66
N GLN A 129 4.86 11.34 -9.23
CA GLN A 129 5.96 12.02 -8.52
C GLN A 129 5.59 13.46 -8.15
N THR A 130 4.92 14.20 -9.06
CA THR A 130 4.45 15.57 -8.78
C THR A 130 3.41 15.56 -7.66
N TYR A 131 2.46 14.62 -7.71
CA TYR A 131 1.48 14.46 -6.62
C TYR A 131 2.16 14.19 -5.28
N ILE A 132 3.17 13.33 -5.23
CA ILE A 132 3.89 13.00 -4.00
C ILE A 132 4.78 14.15 -3.51
N ASN A 133 5.33 14.97 -4.41
CA ASN A 133 6.12 16.14 -4.03
C ASN A 133 5.26 17.20 -3.31
N ASP A 134 4.06 17.47 -3.82
CA ASP A 134 3.16 18.46 -3.23
C ASP A 134 2.36 17.86 -2.05
N PHE A 135 1.95 16.61 -2.21
CA PHE A 135 1.12 15.80 -1.32
C PHE A 135 -0.01 16.59 -0.65
N ILE A 136 -0.78 17.29 -1.47
CA ILE A 136 -1.92 18.12 -1.07
C ILE A 136 -3.19 17.58 -1.74
N VAL A 137 -4.29 17.59 -0.99
CA VAL A 137 -5.62 17.26 -1.49
C VAL A 137 -6.65 18.30 -1.04
N ALA A 138 -7.69 18.51 -1.83
CA ALA A 138 -8.85 19.28 -1.42
C ALA A 138 -9.53 18.63 -0.19
N SER A 139 -9.98 19.46 0.75
CA SER A 139 -10.77 19.03 1.90
C SER A 139 -12.23 19.41 1.70
N ALA A 140 -13.15 18.59 2.22
CA ALA A 140 -14.60 18.91 2.22
C ALA A 140 -14.95 20.07 3.18
N ALA A 141 -14.07 20.40 4.12
CA ALA A 141 -14.27 21.49 5.07
C ALA A 141 -13.89 22.86 4.49
N GLU A 142 -14.57 23.90 4.97
CA GLU A 142 -14.31 25.31 4.65
C GLU A 142 -13.61 26.03 5.81
N CYS A 143 -12.89 27.11 5.48
CA CYS A 143 -12.23 27.95 6.46
C CYS A 143 -13.28 28.74 7.27
N PRO A 144 -13.22 28.72 8.62
CA PRO A 144 -14.21 29.42 9.45
C PRO A 144 -14.12 30.95 9.36
N VAL A 145 -13.03 31.51 8.83
CA VAL A 145 -12.80 32.95 8.75
C VAL A 145 -13.21 33.52 7.39
N CYS A 146 -12.92 32.83 6.30
CA CYS A 146 -13.12 33.34 4.93
C CYS A 146 -14.01 32.46 4.05
N CYS A 147 -14.54 31.36 4.59
CA CYS A 147 -15.43 30.42 3.88
C CYS A 147 -14.84 29.79 2.61
N ILE A 148 -13.53 29.89 2.40
CA ILE A 148 -12.85 29.22 1.27
C ILE A 148 -12.59 27.76 1.65
N GLN A 149 -12.73 26.86 0.67
CA GLN A 149 -12.40 25.45 0.80
C GLN A 149 -10.97 25.25 1.33
N LEU A 150 -10.84 24.44 2.36
CA LEU A 150 -9.54 24.09 2.93
C LEU A 150 -8.82 23.07 2.06
N ARG A 151 -7.50 23.04 2.18
CA ARG A 151 -6.68 21.96 1.61
C ARG A 151 -5.98 21.22 2.74
N ARG A 152 -5.76 19.92 2.56
CA ARG A 152 -4.99 19.10 3.49
C ARG A 152 -3.64 18.80 2.87
N ARG A 153 -2.57 19.11 3.60
CA ARG A 153 -1.21 18.71 3.24
C ARG A 153 -0.82 17.49 4.06
N PHE A 154 -0.12 16.56 3.42
CA PHE A 154 0.50 15.41 4.07
C PHE A 154 2.02 15.55 4.06
N ILE A 155 2.67 15.02 5.09
CA ILE A 155 4.13 14.99 5.24
C ILE A 155 4.51 13.58 5.67
N PHE A 156 5.53 12.99 5.03
CA PHE A 156 6.11 11.74 5.50
C PHE A 156 6.99 12.00 6.73
N LEU A 157 6.68 11.29 7.82
CA LEU A 157 7.46 11.30 9.06
C LEU A 157 8.44 10.12 9.14
N SER A 158 8.17 9.04 8.39
CA SER A 158 9.09 7.92 8.21
C SER A 158 9.03 7.40 6.78
N ALA A 159 10.10 6.72 6.36
CA ALA A 159 10.19 6.03 5.08
C ALA A 159 9.95 4.53 5.29
N PRO A 160 8.75 4.00 5.03
CA PRO A 160 8.46 2.59 5.23
C PRO A 160 9.18 1.73 4.19
N GLN A 161 9.61 0.52 4.52
CA GLN A 161 10.37 -0.29 3.54
C GLN A 161 9.53 -0.90 2.42
N ILE A 162 8.20 -0.87 2.57
CA ILE A 162 7.23 -1.24 1.56
C ILE A 162 6.19 -0.14 1.52
N LEU A 163 5.93 0.38 0.33
CA LEU A 163 4.92 1.41 0.09
C LEU A 163 3.95 0.88 -0.98
N ALA A 164 2.65 0.92 -0.69
CA ALA A 164 1.61 0.60 -1.66
C ALA A 164 0.86 1.85 -2.08
N LEU A 165 0.51 1.92 -3.36
CA LEU A 165 -0.26 3.02 -3.93
C LEU A 165 -1.53 2.45 -4.55
N ASP A 166 -2.67 2.90 -4.03
CA ASP A 166 -3.98 2.55 -4.55
C ASP A 166 -4.44 3.64 -5.54
N ILE A 167 -4.24 3.35 -6.82
CA ILE A 167 -4.37 4.33 -7.90
C ILE A 167 -5.67 4.08 -8.65
N THR A 168 -6.59 5.04 -8.57
CA THR A 168 -7.90 4.96 -9.23
C THR A 168 -8.02 5.87 -10.46
N GLN A 169 -7.22 6.94 -10.56
CA GLN A 169 -7.41 8.01 -11.55
C GLN A 169 -6.14 8.50 -12.26
N ILE A 170 -4.97 7.90 -12.00
CA ILE A 170 -3.73 8.33 -12.67
C ILE A 170 -3.67 7.73 -14.07
N THR A 171 -3.74 8.60 -15.08
CA THR A 171 -3.69 8.29 -16.51
C THR A 171 -2.29 8.42 -17.11
N SER A 172 -1.32 8.95 -16.34
CA SER A 172 0.09 9.03 -16.75
C SER A 172 0.76 7.65 -16.69
N PRO A 173 1.71 7.34 -17.58
CA PRO A 173 2.59 6.19 -17.39
C PRO A 173 3.26 6.27 -16.03
N LEU A 174 3.20 5.17 -15.28
CA LEU A 174 3.81 5.07 -13.96
C LEU A 174 5.33 4.93 -14.13
N SER A 175 6.07 5.81 -13.47
CA SER A 175 7.52 5.65 -13.33
C SER A 175 7.82 4.38 -12.53
N SER A 176 8.87 3.65 -12.91
CA SER A 176 9.38 2.51 -12.14
C SER A 176 10.06 2.95 -10.83
N VAL A 177 10.26 4.26 -10.64
CA VAL A 177 10.88 4.86 -9.48
C VAL A 177 9.98 5.93 -8.89
N LEU A 178 9.89 5.96 -7.56
CA LEU A 178 9.21 7.00 -6.79
C LEU A 178 10.13 7.51 -5.68
N ASP A 179 10.19 8.82 -5.50
CA ASP A 179 10.91 9.45 -4.42
C ASP A 179 9.96 10.09 -3.40
N ILE A 180 10.29 9.93 -2.11
CA ILE A 180 9.66 10.66 -1.01
C ILE A 180 10.72 11.45 -0.26
N SER A 181 10.30 12.50 0.45
CA SER A 181 11.16 13.26 1.36
C SER A 181 10.76 13.05 2.81
N VAL A 182 11.74 12.71 3.66
CA VAL A 182 11.56 12.55 5.11
C VAL A 182 12.68 13.30 5.81
N GLY A 183 12.32 14.30 6.63
CA GLY A 183 13.31 15.09 7.38
C GLY A 183 14.36 15.78 6.50
N GLY A 184 14.02 16.13 5.26
CA GLY A 184 14.95 16.73 4.29
C GLY A 184 15.81 15.74 3.51
N TYR A 185 15.77 14.44 3.84
CA TYR A 185 16.43 13.39 3.07
C TYR A 185 15.49 12.82 2.01
N ARG A 186 16.06 12.37 0.89
CA ARG A 186 15.34 11.73 -0.22
C ARG A 186 15.45 10.21 -0.10
N PHE A 187 14.32 9.53 -0.17
CA PHE A 187 14.24 8.07 -0.16
C PHE A 187 13.62 7.60 -1.47
N THR A 188 14.30 6.66 -2.13
CA THR A 188 13.93 6.17 -3.47
C THR A 188 13.34 4.77 -3.37
N TYR A 189 12.17 4.60 -3.98
CA TYR A 189 11.45 3.35 -4.08
C TYR A 189 11.50 2.86 -5.52
N HIS A 190 11.71 1.55 -5.67
CA HIS A 190 11.61 0.86 -6.95
C HIS A 190 10.32 0.05 -6.98
N MET A 191 9.57 0.17 -8.07
CA MET A 191 8.34 -0.57 -8.29
C MET A 191 8.62 -2.07 -8.34
N ARG A 192 7.94 -2.83 -7.48
CA ARG A 192 8.08 -4.30 -7.39
C ARG A 192 6.88 -5.08 -7.89
N GLY A 193 5.74 -4.43 -8.01
CA GLY A 193 4.58 -5.05 -8.62
C GLY A 193 3.46 -4.06 -8.89
N ILE A 194 2.52 -4.50 -9.73
CA ILE A 194 1.32 -3.77 -10.12
C ILE A 194 0.17 -4.77 -10.06
N ILE A 195 -0.92 -4.38 -9.42
CA ILE A 195 -2.16 -5.15 -9.40
C ILE A 195 -3.18 -4.43 -10.27
N TYR A 196 -3.75 -5.13 -11.24
CA TYR A 196 -4.80 -4.64 -12.13
C TYR A 196 -6.14 -5.23 -11.71
N HIS A 197 -7.19 -4.45 -11.86
CA HIS A 197 -8.57 -4.88 -11.64
C HIS A 197 -9.38 -4.64 -12.92
N GLY A 198 -10.09 -5.67 -13.38
CA GLY A 198 -10.99 -5.61 -14.52
C GLY A 198 -11.85 -6.87 -14.59
N ASP A 199 -13.07 -6.77 -15.11
CA ASP A 199 -14.00 -7.89 -15.27
C ASP A 199 -14.22 -8.73 -13.98
N ASN A 200 -14.34 -8.05 -12.83
CA ASN A 200 -14.46 -8.66 -11.49
C ASN A 200 -13.29 -9.59 -11.12
N HIS A 201 -12.11 -9.34 -11.69
CA HIS A 201 -10.94 -10.17 -11.49
C HIS A 201 -9.68 -9.33 -11.26
N PHE A 202 -8.78 -9.84 -10.42
CA PHE A 202 -7.49 -9.22 -10.15
C PHE A 202 -6.38 -10.01 -10.82
N THR A 203 -5.50 -9.31 -11.52
CA THR A 203 -4.25 -9.86 -12.05
C THR A 203 -3.08 -9.06 -11.51
N ALA A 204 -1.91 -9.68 -11.42
CA ALA A 204 -0.71 -9.05 -10.91
C ALA A 204 0.43 -9.14 -11.92
N ARG A 205 1.30 -8.13 -11.88
CA ARG A 205 2.65 -8.21 -12.44
C ARG A 205 3.64 -7.97 -11.33
N PHE A 206 4.75 -8.68 -11.35
CA PHE A 206 5.87 -8.39 -10.44
C PHE A 206 7.15 -8.16 -11.23
N ILE A 207 8.04 -7.38 -10.64
CA ILE A 207 9.31 -6.95 -11.23
C ILE A 207 10.43 -7.41 -10.30
N THR A 208 11.26 -8.32 -10.79
CA THR A 208 12.42 -8.81 -10.04
C THR A 208 13.48 -7.71 -9.90
N SER A 209 14.44 -7.90 -9.01
CA SER A 209 15.59 -7.00 -8.84
C SER A 209 16.44 -6.86 -10.11
N SER A 210 16.42 -7.86 -10.99
CA SER A 210 17.04 -7.83 -12.32
C SER A 210 16.21 -7.08 -13.38
N GLY A 211 15.04 -6.55 -13.02
CA GLY A 211 14.14 -5.82 -13.92
C GLY A 211 13.28 -6.73 -14.82
N GLN A 212 13.25 -8.04 -14.56
CA GLN A 212 12.41 -8.97 -15.31
C GLN A 212 10.96 -8.83 -14.88
N LEU A 213 10.06 -8.77 -15.87
CA LEU A 213 8.63 -8.63 -15.66
C LEU A 213 7.95 -9.99 -15.79
N TRP A 214 7.17 -10.35 -14.77
CA TRP A 214 6.37 -11.56 -14.74
C TRP A 214 4.90 -11.23 -14.56
N PHE A 215 4.01 -12.04 -15.14
CA PHE A 215 2.56 -11.87 -15.09
C PHE A 215 1.92 -13.04 -14.33
N HIS A 216 0.93 -12.74 -13.50
CA HIS A 216 0.19 -13.69 -12.69
C HIS A 216 -1.30 -13.39 -12.80
N ASP A 217 -2.07 -14.30 -13.39
CA ASP A 217 -3.50 -14.11 -13.63
C ASP A 217 -4.38 -14.66 -12.50
N GLY A 218 -3.85 -15.42 -11.54
CA GLY A 218 -4.65 -16.01 -10.46
C GLY A 218 -5.76 -16.99 -10.90
N MET A 219 -5.80 -17.35 -12.19
CA MET A 219 -6.74 -18.32 -12.77
C MET A 219 -6.02 -19.59 -13.26
N SER A 220 -4.71 -19.52 -13.49
CA SER A 220 -3.89 -20.64 -13.95
C SER A 220 -2.70 -20.85 -12.99
N THR A 221 -2.73 -21.94 -12.22
CA THR A 221 -1.51 -22.59 -11.69
C THR A 221 -1.29 -23.93 -12.38
#